data_AF-V7FAF5-F1
#
_entry.id   AF-V7FAF5-F1
#
_cell.length_a   1.000
_cell.length_b   1.000
_cell.length_c   1.000
_cell.angle_alpha   90.00
_cell.angle_beta   90.00
_cell.angle_gamma   90.00
#
_symmetry.space_group_name_H-M   'P 1'
#
loop_
_entity.id
_entity.type
_entity.pdbx_description
1 polymer ?
#
loop_
_entity_poly.entity_id
_entity_poly.type
_entity_poly.pdbx_seq_one_letter_code
_entity_poly.pdbx_strand_id
1 'polypeptide(L)'
;MPALYLALTVMTAVKEANQGFAHRIDPCVLCSYEVDCEDITDLTTEQGRGESSVTLADMGSAWATALSNGERPASWSIYDRLRPQGIAGILVPSFAPGAETEDRNLVLWDWGPDLPHKVNVFDPSGRLPKDQLSWR
;
A
#
# COMPACT_ATOMS: atom_id res chain seq x y z
N MET A 1 -9.03 6.32 -9.81
CA MET A 1 -8.81 4.86 -9.74
C MET A 1 -8.43 4.51 -8.33
N PRO A 2 -9.07 3.50 -7.72
CA PRO A 2 -8.79 3.13 -6.34
C PRO A 2 -7.46 2.38 -6.24
N ALA A 3 -6.82 2.47 -5.07
CA ALA A 3 -5.68 1.65 -4.69
C ALA A 3 -5.79 1.32 -3.20
N LEU A 4 -5.39 0.10 -2.83
CA LEU A 4 -5.35 -0.38 -1.45
C LEU A 4 -3.89 -0.44 -0.99
N TYR A 5 -3.58 0.28 0.09
CA TYR A 5 -2.26 0.30 0.71
C TYR A 5 -2.31 -0.49 2.01
N LEU A 6 -1.48 -1.53 2.10
CA LEU A 6 -1.35 -2.40 3.26
C LEU A 6 0.12 -2.44 3.68
N ALA A 7 0.33 -2.69 4.96
CA ALA A 7 1.65 -2.96 5.51
C ALA A 7 1.76 -4.43 5.89
N LEU A 8 2.94 -5.03 5.71
CA LEU A 8 3.17 -6.45 6.02
C LEU A 8 3.32 -6.70 7.52
N THR A 9 3.51 -5.65 8.32
CA THR A 9 3.54 -5.74 9.79
C THR A 9 2.71 -4.64 10.42
N VAL A 10 2.25 -4.89 11.65
CA VAL A 10 1.56 -3.90 12.48
C VAL A 10 2.43 -2.66 12.71
N MET A 11 3.73 -2.85 12.95
CA MET A 11 4.62 -1.72 13.23
C MET A 11 4.84 -0.85 12.00
N THR A 12 4.99 -1.46 10.81
CA THR A 12 5.06 -0.72 9.55
C THR A 12 3.76 0.07 9.32
N ALA A 13 2.58 -0.53 9.54
CA ALA A 13 1.29 0.16 9.42
C ALA A 13 1.22 1.41 10.31
N VAL A 14 1.73 1.31 11.53
CA VAL A 14 1.79 2.44 12.47
C VAL A 14 2.77 3.51 11.98
N LYS A 15 3.96 3.14 11.49
CA LYS A 15 4.92 4.12 10.93
C LYS A 15 4.31 4.90 9.76
N GLU A 16 3.68 4.19 8.83
CA GLU A 16 3.00 4.76 7.64
C GLU A 16 1.84 5.68 8.02
N ALA A 17 0.97 5.26 8.94
CA ALA A 17 -0.15 6.08 9.40
C ALA A 17 0.30 7.39 10.06
N ASN A 18 1.55 7.48 10.55
CA ASN A 18 2.13 8.67 11.14
C ASN A 18 3.03 9.48 10.17
N GLN A 19 3.19 9.06 8.89
CA GLN A 19 4.10 9.69 7.92
C GLN A 19 3.67 11.11 7.49
N GLY A 20 2.38 11.46 7.64
CA GLY A 20 1.82 12.70 7.10
C GLY A 20 1.12 13.57 8.14
N PHE A 21 1.77 14.69 8.50
CA PHE A 21 1.22 15.83 9.26
C PHE A 21 1.03 15.64 10.77
N ALA A 22 0.89 16.77 11.46
CA ALA A 22 0.77 16.95 12.91
C ALA A 22 -0.43 16.24 13.57
N HIS A 23 -1.07 15.29 12.88
CA HIS A 23 -2.16 14.48 13.36
C HIS A 23 -1.62 13.08 13.69
N ARG A 24 -1.53 12.86 15.00
CA ARG A 24 -1.39 11.55 15.62
C ARG A 24 -2.48 10.61 15.10
N ILE A 25 -2.33 9.32 15.35
CA ILE A 25 -3.44 8.36 15.29
C ILE A 25 -4.66 8.92 16.04
N ASP A 26 -5.58 9.54 15.31
CA ASP A 26 -6.87 10.10 15.75
C ASP A 26 -7.94 9.15 15.22
N PRO A 27 -8.95 8.74 16.01
CA PRO A 27 -9.49 7.39 16.07
C PRO A 27 -9.31 6.57 14.79
N CYS A 28 -8.31 5.69 14.80
CA CYS A 28 -7.97 4.83 13.66
C CYS A 28 -8.28 3.37 14.00
N VAL A 29 -8.86 2.66 13.04
CA VAL A 29 -9.01 1.20 13.12
C VAL A 29 -7.84 0.55 12.44
N LEU A 30 -7.05 -0.19 13.22
CA LEU A 30 -6.08 -1.14 12.67
C LEU A 30 -6.73 -2.53 12.60
N CYS A 31 -6.72 -3.13 11.41
CA CYS A 31 -7.19 -4.48 11.19
C CYS A 31 -6.24 -5.24 10.26
N SER A 32 -6.24 -6.56 10.38
CA SER A 32 -5.47 -7.47 9.51
C SER A 32 -6.32 -7.89 8.31
N TYR A 33 -5.65 -8.18 7.21
CA TYR A 33 -6.26 -8.74 6.01
C TYR A 33 -5.60 -10.07 5.68
N GLU A 34 -6.41 -11.04 5.27
CA GLU A 34 -5.94 -12.22 4.55
C GLU A 34 -5.86 -11.86 3.06
N VAL A 35 -4.67 -12.00 2.49
CA VAL A 35 -4.39 -11.66 1.09
C VAL A 35 -3.89 -12.91 0.37
N ASP A 36 -4.58 -13.25 -0.71
CA ASP A 36 -4.21 -14.31 -1.65
C ASP A 36 -4.32 -13.71 -3.06
N CYS A 37 -3.26 -12.98 -3.43
CA CYS A 37 -3.16 -12.27 -4.70
C CYS A 37 -2.02 -12.83 -5.54
N GLU A 38 -2.35 -13.26 -6.76
CA GLU A 38 -1.39 -13.47 -7.83
C GLU A 38 -0.96 -12.13 -8.46
N ASP A 39 -0.03 -12.19 -9.42
CA ASP A 39 0.42 -11.05 -10.22
C ASP A 39 0.96 -9.85 -9.42
N ILE A 40 1.72 -10.15 -8.36
CA ILE A 40 2.40 -9.15 -7.53
C ILE A 40 3.87 -9.04 -7.93
N THR A 41 4.30 -7.84 -8.27
CA THR A 41 5.72 -7.56 -8.54
C THR A 41 6.46 -7.18 -7.27
N ASP A 42 7.57 -7.86 -6.97
CA ASP A 42 8.42 -7.54 -5.82
C ASP A 42 9.47 -6.47 -6.14
N LEU A 43 9.17 -5.22 -5.79
CA LEU A 43 10.06 -4.07 -5.95
C LEU A 43 10.96 -3.83 -4.71
N THR A 44 10.91 -4.69 -3.70
CA THR A 44 11.85 -4.68 -2.58
C THR A 44 13.22 -5.17 -3.01
N THR A 45 13.28 -6.03 -4.03
CA THR A 45 14.52 -6.57 -4.58
C THR A 45 15.10 -5.70 -5.70
N GLU A 46 16.43 -5.74 -5.87
CA GLU A 46 17.08 -5.09 -7.02
C GLU A 46 16.66 -5.71 -8.35
N GLN A 47 16.50 -7.04 -8.38
CA GLN A 47 16.07 -7.76 -9.58
C GLN A 47 14.67 -7.32 -10.05
N GLY A 48 13.66 -7.36 -9.17
CA GLY A 48 12.29 -7.00 -9.55
C GLY A 48 12.17 -5.53 -9.97
N ARG A 49 12.97 -4.65 -9.34
CA ARG A 49 13.14 -3.26 -9.79
C ARG A 49 13.76 -3.16 -11.18
N GLY A 50 14.81 -3.93 -11.47
CA GLY A 50 15.45 -3.98 -12.78
C GLY A 50 14.51 -4.46 -13.88
N GLU A 51 13.80 -5.55 -13.65
CA GLU A 51 12.81 -6.12 -14.59
C GLU A 51 11.65 -5.15 -14.87
N SER A 52 11.25 -4.38 -13.85
CA SER A 52 10.16 -3.40 -13.94
C SER A 52 10.62 -2.00 -14.37
N SER A 53 11.94 -1.80 -14.53
CA SER A 53 12.57 -0.49 -14.73
C SER A 53 12.18 0.56 -13.66
N VAL A 54 11.92 0.13 -12.42
CA VAL A 54 11.49 1.01 -11.31
C VAL A 54 12.70 1.35 -10.45
N THR A 55 12.87 2.64 -10.13
CA THR A 55 13.93 3.07 -9.20
C THR A 55 13.40 3.25 -7.77
N LEU A 56 14.30 3.23 -6.78
CA LEU A 56 13.94 3.62 -5.41
C LEU A 56 13.43 5.08 -5.34
N ALA A 57 13.95 5.96 -6.21
CA ALA A 57 13.53 7.36 -6.28
C ALA A 57 12.12 7.51 -6.85
N ASP A 58 11.71 6.67 -7.80
CA ASP A 58 10.32 6.64 -8.31
C ASP A 58 9.36 6.37 -7.14
N MET A 59 9.67 5.32 -6.35
CA MET A 59 8.83 4.88 -5.23
C MET A 59 8.83 5.90 -4.08
N GLY A 60 10.00 6.41 -3.70
CA GLY A 60 10.17 7.38 -2.62
C GLY A 60 9.87 8.84 -3.01
N SER A 61 9.22 9.07 -4.15
CA SER A 61 8.91 10.43 -4.62
C SER A 61 8.06 11.21 -3.60
N ALA A 62 8.30 12.52 -3.49
CA ALA A 62 7.55 13.44 -2.64
C ALA A 62 6.14 13.70 -3.18
N TRP A 63 5.30 12.65 -3.19
CA TRP A 63 4.00 12.63 -3.84
C TRP A 63 3.07 13.76 -3.36
N ALA A 64 3.09 14.08 -2.07
CA ALA A 64 2.27 15.13 -1.49
C ALA A 64 2.66 16.51 -2.04
N THR A 65 3.96 16.77 -2.20
CA THR A 65 4.48 18.01 -2.80
C THR A 65 4.17 18.08 -4.29
N ALA A 66 4.32 16.97 -5.03
CA ALA A 66 3.93 16.92 -6.44
C ALA A 66 2.45 17.29 -6.61
N LEU A 67 1.56 16.67 -5.82
CA LEU A 67 0.14 17.01 -5.85
C LEU A 67 -0.14 18.46 -5.46
N SER A 68 0.54 19.01 -4.43
CA SER A 68 0.36 20.42 -4.05
C SER A 68 0.81 21.39 -5.14
N ASN A 69 1.75 20.97 -5.99
CA ASN A 69 2.23 21.73 -7.14
C ASN A 69 1.38 21.52 -8.40
N GLY A 70 0.34 20.68 -8.36
CA GLY A 70 -0.46 20.31 -9.53
C GLY A 70 0.25 19.35 -10.49
N GLU A 71 1.34 18.71 -10.03
CA GLU A 71 2.13 17.75 -10.78
C GLU A 71 1.66 16.32 -10.48
N ARG A 72 1.87 15.41 -11.44
CA ARG A 72 1.61 13.98 -11.23
C ARG A 72 2.78 13.37 -10.43
N PRO A 73 2.54 12.69 -9.30
CA PRO A 73 3.59 12.00 -8.56
C PRO A 73 4.34 10.99 -9.43
N ALA A 74 5.67 10.97 -9.35
CA ALA A 74 6.51 10.05 -10.12
C ALA A 74 6.21 8.58 -9.80
N SER A 75 5.86 8.28 -8.54
CA SER A 75 5.46 6.94 -8.09
C SER A 75 4.25 6.38 -8.86
N TRP A 76 3.37 7.23 -9.39
CA TRP A 76 2.20 6.78 -10.16
C TRP A 76 2.55 6.21 -11.52
N SER A 77 3.74 6.54 -12.06
CA SER A 77 4.24 5.94 -13.31
C SER A 77 4.47 4.43 -13.18
N ILE A 78 4.63 3.91 -11.96
CA ILE A 78 4.79 2.47 -11.71
C ILE A 78 3.51 1.74 -12.10
N TYR A 79 2.35 2.26 -11.69
CA TYR A 79 1.06 1.73 -12.10
C TYR A 79 0.89 1.75 -13.62
N ASP A 80 1.21 2.88 -14.27
CA ASP A 80 1.03 3.04 -15.72
C ASP A 80 1.87 2.03 -16.51
N ARG A 81 3.03 1.63 -15.97
CA ARG A 81 3.91 0.62 -16.56
C ARG A 81 3.44 -0.80 -16.31
N LEU A 82 3.06 -1.13 -15.07
CA LEU A 82 2.84 -2.51 -14.65
C LEU A 82 1.42 -3.01 -14.93
N ARG A 83 0.40 -2.15 -14.81
CA ARG A 83 -1.00 -2.56 -15.01
C ARG A 83 -1.28 -3.08 -16.43
N PRO A 84 -0.76 -2.49 -17.52
CA PRO A 84 -0.93 -3.08 -18.86
C PRO A 84 -0.28 -4.46 -19.04
N GLN A 85 0.64 -4.86 -18.15
CA GLN A 85 1.31 -6.15 -18.17
C GLN A 85 0.55 -7.23 -17.38
N GLY A 86 -0.63 -6.91 -16.84
CA GLY A 86 -1.43 -7.84 -16.03
C GLY A 86 -1.06 -7.90 -14.55
N ILE A 87 -0.14 -7.04 -14.09
CA ILE A 87 0.23 -6.95 -12.67
C ILE A 87 -0.93 -6.33 -11.88
N ALA A 88 -1.29 -6.95 -10.75
CA ALA A 88 -2.37 -6.53 -9.86
C ALA A 88 -1.90 -5.60 -8.73
N GLY A 89 -0.62 -5.66 -8.40
CA GLY A 89 -0.01 -4.82 -7.37
C GLY A 89 1.48 -5.02 -7.20
N ILE A 90 2.04 -4.33 -6.20
CA ILE A 90 3.47 -4.28 -5.91
C ILE A 90 3.76 -4.46 -4.43
N LEU A 91 4.83 -5.20 -4.14
CA LEU A 91 5.51 -5.17 -2.86
C LEU A 91 6.62 -4.10 -2.92
N VAL A 92 6.63 -3.17 -1.97
CA VAL A 92 7.58 -2.05 -1.93
C VAL A 92 8.19 -1.91 -0.53
N PRO A 93 9.42 -1.39 -0.41
CA PRO A 93 9.91 -0.97 0.89
C PRO A 93 9.06 0.20 1.42
N SER A 94 8.94 0.31 2.73
CA SER A 94 8.35 1.49 3.37
C SER A 94 9.30 2.68 3.26
N PHE A 95 8.74 3.85 3.00
CA PHE A 95 9.46 5.13 2.97
C PHE A 95 9.03 6.04 4.13
N ALA A 96 8.29 5.50 5.10
CA ALA A 96 7.88 6.23 6.29
C ALA A 96 9.09 6.63 7.16
N PRO A 97 9.03 7.77 7.87
CA PRO A 97 10.04 8.12 8.86
C PRO A 97 10.24 6.99 9.88
N GLY A 98 11.49 6.55 10.05
CA GLY A 98 11.83 5.44 10.95
C GLY A 98 11.55 4.05 10.39
N ALA A 99 11.23 3.92 9.09
CA ALA A 99 11.19 2.64 8.41
C ALA A 99 12.59 1.98 8.39
N GLU A 100 12.61 0.68 8.62
CA GLU A 100 13.77 -0.19 8.56
C GLU A 100 13.76 -1.01 7.26
N THR A 101 14.86 -1.69 6.95
CA THR A 101 15.00 -2.44 5.68
C THR A 101 13.94 -3.54 5.52
N GLU A 102 13.48 -4.13 6.62
CA GLU A 102 12.41 -5.13 6.64
C GLU A 102 10.99 -4.56 6.53
N ASP A 103 10.80 -3.26 6.71
CA ASP A 103 9.48 -2.63 6.62
C ASP A 103 9.02 -2.60 5.17
N ARG A 104 7.91 -3.28 4.89
CA ARG A 104 7.37 -3.48 3.55
C ARG A 104 5.89 -3.18 3.51
N ASN A 105 5.45 -2.65 2.38
CA ASN A 105 4.06 -2.43 2.05
C ASN A 105 3.65 -3.24 0.84
N LEU A 106 2.38 -3.62 0.81
CA LEU A 106 1.70 -4.16 -0.36
C LEU A 106 0.74 -3.08 -0.88
N VAL A 107 0.86 -2.75 -2.16
CA VAL A 107 -0.02 -1.80 -2.83
C VAL A 107 -0.75 -2.52 -3.95
N LEU A 108 -2.08 -2.56 -3.89
CA LEU A 108 -2.93 -3.23 -4.87
C LEU A 108 -3.75 -2.20 -5.65
N TRP A 109 -3.87 -2.41 -6.95
CA TRP A 109 -4.80 -1.66 -7.83
C TRP A 109 -5.83 -2.57 -8.51
N ASP A 110 -5.64 -3.89 -8.45
CA ASP A 110 -6.64 -4.90 -8.78
C ASP A 110 -6.79 -5.85 -7.59
N TRP A 111 -7.98 -5.91 -7.01
CA TRP A 111 -8.30 -6.78 -5.87
C TRP A 111 -9.81 -6.93 -5.69
N GLY A 112 -10.23 -8.02 -5.06
CA GLY A 112 -11.63 -8.32 -4.78
C GLY A 112 -11.80 -9.41 -3.72
N PRO A 113 -13.03 -9.91 -3.51
CA PRO A 113 -13.30 -10.98 -2.54
C PRO A 113 -12.96 -12.39 -3.05
N ASP A 114 -12.56 -12.51 -4.31
CA ASP A 114 -12.34 -13.77 -5.01
C ASP A 114 -10.91 -13.88 -5.58
N LEU A 115 -10.47 -15.11 -5.80
CA LEU A 115 -9.22 -15.40 -6.53
C LEU A 115 -9.32 -14.92 -7.99
N PRO A 116 -8.20 -14.56 -8.65
CA PRO A 116 -6.82 -14.70 -8.16
C PRO A 116 -6.30 -13.51 -7.35
N HIS A 117 -7.08 -12.43 -7.16
CA HIS A 117 -6.65 -11.21 -6.45
C HIS A 117 -7.46 -10.96 -5.18
N LYS A 118 -7.46 -11.97 -4.29
CA LYS A 118 -8.35 -12.03 -3.14
C LYS A 118 -7.80 -11.24 -1.96
N VAL A 119 -8.64 -10.37 -1.40
CA VAL A 119 -8.39 -9.63 -0.16
C VAL A 119 -9.61 -9.69 0.73
N ASN A 120 -9.45 -10.28 1.91
CA ASN A 120 -10.48 -10.36 2.93
C ASN A 120 -10.01 -9.71 4.22
N VAL A 121 -10.87 -8.93 4.86
CA VAL A 121 -10.60 -8.49 6.22
C VAL A 121 -10.66 -9.70 7.17
N PHE A 122 -9.64 -9.84 8.01
CA PHE A 122 -9.59 -10.90 9.01
C PHE A 122 -10.28 -10.43 10.29
N ASP A 123 -11.55 -10.80 10.44
CA ASP A 123 -12.34 -10.56 11.64
C ASP A 123 -13.18 -11.78 12.03
N PRO A 124 -12.55 -12.88 12.48
CA PRO A 124 -13.26 -14.11 12.85
C PRO A 124 -14.25 -13.91 13.99
N SER A 125 -14.06 -12.86 14.80
CA SER A 125 -14.90 -12.51 15.95
C SER A 125 -16.05 -11.55 15.63
N GLY A 126 -16.11 -10.97 14.43
CA GLY A 126 -17.11 -9.97 14.07
C GLY A 126 -17.04 -8.69 14.92
N ARG A 127 -15.84 -8.28 15.35
CA ARG A 127 -15.61 -7.11 16.20
C ARG A 127 -15.46 -5.81 15.43
N LEU A 128 -15.27 -5.88 14.11
CA LEU A 128 -15.13 -4.68 13.30
C LEU A 128 -16.47 -3.94 13.19
N PRO A 129 -16.43 -2.60 13.16
CA PRO A 129 -17.57 -1.77 12.81
C PRO A 129 -18.18 -2.24 11.49
N LYS A 130 -19.50 -2.43 11.47
CA LYS A 130 -20.22 -2.89 10.26
C LYS A 130 -20.58 -1.72 9.35
N ASP A 131 -20.85 -0.58 9.96
CA ASP A 131 -21.33 0.63 9.32
C ASP A 131 -21.08 1.85 10.23
N GLN A 132 -21.50 3.03 9.78
CA GLN A 132 -21.38 4.27 10.54
C GLN A 132 -22.21 4.29 11.84
N LEU A 133 -23.16 3.36 12.03
CA LEU A 133 -23.95 3.24 13.26
C LEU A 133 -23.18 2.53 14.38
N SER A 134 -22.12 1.80 14.03
CA SER A 134 -21.28 1.06 14.98
C SER A 134 -20.47 1.96 15.92
N TRP A 135 -20.43 3.27 15.65
CA TRP A 135 -19.68 4.29 16.40
C TRP A 135 -20.55 5.26 17.21
N ARG A 136 -21.86 5.01 17.29
CA ARG A 136 -22.80 5.84 18.07
C ARG A 136 -22.70 5.60 19.56
#